data_AF-A0AAP0NK38-F1
#
_entry.id   AF-A0AAP0NK38-F1
#
_cell.length_a   1.000
_cell.length_b   1.000
_cell.length_c   1.000
_cell.angle_alpha   90.00
_cell.angle_beta   90.00
_cell.angle_gamma   90.00
#
_symmetry.space_group_name_H-M   'P 1'
#
loop_
_entity.id
_entity.type
_entity.pdbx_description
1 polymer ?
#
loop_
_entity_poly.entity_id
_entity_poly.type
_entity_poly.pdbx_seq_one_letter_code
_entity_poly.pdbx_strand_id
1 'polypeptide(L)'
;MERSISSVQPPAFGDLITILSIDGGGIRGIIPGTILAFLESELQALDGNDVRLADYFDVIGGTSTGGLVTAMLTAPNEKSRPIFSAKDIVPFYLEHGPRIFPPKSSDWLSSIANLVKSLVMGPKYDGKYLRGLLNKLLKDLKLHQTLTNVVIPTFDIKRLQPIVFSSYKVKKSLDTDARLADICISTSAAPTYLPAHYFKTQDKDKSTLEFNLIDGGVAANNPTLVAISEVTKQVFGADPDFDKIEPLDYARYLVISLGTGTAKVEEKYNAQMAAKWGLLGWLVKGASHPLIDVFVQATADIVDFHIGDDTLTGTVASTDVTTKENLQNLEEVGKALLKKPMSRVNFATGLYEPVKNGGTNEEALKRFAKLLSEERKRRTARHQTPNLSRTSTGGLVTTMLTTPNEDNRPLFTADDIKDFHLNSCPEIFPQQRGTFASIRKTIKALSGPKYSGRQLCGIIKENLGQARLRHTLMNIVIPIFDIKKLQPTIFSCYEVKKNPSLDALLSDICISTSAAPTFPL
;
A
#
# COMPACT_ATOMS: atom_id res chain seq x y z
N MET A 1 -21.21 -12.07 -22.57
CA MET A 1 -20.51 -11.46 -21.43
C MET A 1 -20.70 -9.97 -21.60
N GLU A 2 -21.63 -9.37 -20.87
CA GLU A 2 -21.86 -7.92 -20.98
C GLU A 2 -20.61 -7.19 -20.53
N ARG A 3 -20.15 -6.25 -21.35
CA ARG A 3 -18.96 -5.42 -21.13
C ARG A 3 -19.14 -4.69 -19.79
N SER A 4 -18.07 -4.62 -18.98
CA SER A 4 -18.00 -3.71 -17.83
C SER A 4 -18.49 -2.31 -18.26
N ILE A 5 -19.28 -1.66 -17.41
CA ILE A 5 -19.83 -0.31 -17.62
C ILE A 5 -18.71 0.72 -17.44
N SER A 6 -17.60 0.55 -18.18
CA SER A 6 -16.50 1.51 -18.14
C SER A 6 -16.94 2.76 -18.90
N SER A 7 -17.03 3.89 -18.20
CA SER A 7 -17.29 5.19 -18.84
C SER A 7 -16.08 5.74 -19.59
N VAL A 8 -14.91 5.12 -19.42
CA VAL A 8 -13.64 5.50 -20.03
C VAL A 8 -13.42 4.70 -21.31
N GLN A 9 -13.08 5.41 -22.40
CA GLN A 9 -12.66 4.73 -23.63
C GLN A 9 -11.32 4.01 -23.39
N PRO A 10 -11.13 2.78 -23.93
CA PRO A 10 -9.94 1.97 -23.64
C PRO A 10 -8.60 2.67 -23.92
N PRO A 11 -7.53 2.34 -23.16
CA PRO A 11 -6.17 2.81 -23.41
C PRO A 11 -5.65 2.57 -24.84
N ALA A 12 -6.16 1.54 -25.53
CA ALA A 12 -5.88 1.29 -26.95
C ALA A 12 -6.22 2.46 -27.89
N PHE A 13 -7.15 3.35 -27.52
CA PHE A 13 -7.47 4.56 -28.29
C PHE A 13 -6.63 5.76 -27.86
N GLY A 14 -5.77 5.60 -26.86
CA GLY A 14 -5.06 6.66 -26.16
C GLY A 14 -3.55 6.56 -26.30
N ASP A 15 -2.86 7.53 -25.70
CA ASP A 15 -1.40 7.50 -25.59
C ASP A 15 -0.96 7.11 -24.17
N LEU A 16 -1.83 7.28 -23.17
CA LEU A 16 -1.50 7.04 -21.76
C LEU A 16 -2.40 5.96 -21.14
N ILE A 17 -1.96 5.38 -20.02
CA ILE A 17 -2.76 4.57 -19.09
C ILE A 17 -2.84 5.34 -17.78
N THR A 18 -4.04 5.63 -17.28
CA THR A 18 -4.25 6.51 -16.14
C THR A 18 -4.56 5.73 -14.87
N ILE A 19 -3.75 5.94 -13.82
CA ILE A 19 -3.85 5.21 -12.55
C ILE A 19 -3.99 6.20 -11.40
N LEU A 20 -5.05 6.04 -10.60
CA LEU A 20 -5.20 6.68 -9.30
C LEU A 20 -4.95 5.64 -8.21
N SER A 21 -4.10 5.95 -7.23
CA SER A 21 -3.87 5.12 -6.05
C SER A 21 -4.09 5.91 -4.78
N ILE A 22 -4.83 5.33 -3.82
CA ILE A 22 -5.19 5.97 -2.56
C ILE A 22 -4.77 5.07 -1.39
N ASP A 23 -3.93 5.61 -0.52
CA ASP A 23 -3.39 4.86 0.61
C ASP A 23 -4.41 4.60 1.71
N GLY A 24 -4.12 3.58 2.53
CA GLY A 24 -4.81 3.36 3.80
C GLY A 24 -4.39 4.35 4.88
N GLY A 25 -5.26 4.55 5.88
CA GLY A 25 -4.96 5.45 7.01
C GLY A 25 -6.13 5.82 7.92
N GLY A 26 -7.22 5.03 7.92
CA GLY A 26 -8.39 5.30 8.77
C GLY A 26 -9.02 6.67 8.50
N ILE A 27 -9.27 7.45 9.56
CA ILE A 27 -9.91 8.77 9.45
C ILE A 27 -9.08 9.79 8.65
N ARG A 28 -7.78 9.56 8.50
CA ARG A 28 -6.88 10.41 7.72
C ARG A 28 -7.17 10.38 6.21
N GLY A 29 -8.11 9.55 5.75
CA GLY A 29 -8.68 9.63 4.40
C GLY A 29 -9.28 10.98 4.02
N ILE A 30 -9.54 11.85 5.00
CA ILE A 30 -9.88 13.25 4.76
C ILE A 30 -8.80 13.96 3.94
N ILE A 31 -7.51 13.69 4.18
CA ILE A 31 -6.40 14.32 3.46
C ILE A 31 -6.48 14.02 1.94
N PRO A 32 -6.43 12.76 1.47
CA PRO A 32 -6.59 12.48 0.06
C PRO A 32 -7.98 12.87 -0.45
N GLY A 33 -9.04 12.82 0.38
CA GLY A 33 -10.37 13.33 0.02
C GLY A 33 -10.36 14.80 -0.39
N THR A 34 -9.65 15.66 0.35
CA THR A 34 -9.48 17.08 0.01
C THR A 34 -8.72 17.26 -1.30
N ILE A 35 -7.66 16.48 -1.54
CA ILE A 35 -6.88 16.53 -2.78
C ILE A 35 -7.73 16.08 -3.98
N LEU A 36 -8.51 15.02 -3.83
CA LEU A 36 -9.41 14.50 -4.86
C LEU A 36 -10.53 15.48 -5.19
N ALA A 37 -11.10 16.15 -4.18
CA ALA A 37 -12.11 17.20 -4.38
C ALA A 37 -11.55 18.35 -5.23
N PHE A 38 -10.30 18.76 -4.96
CA PHE A 38 -9.62 19.76 -5.78
C PHE A 38 -9.40 19.26 -7.21
N LEU A 39 -8.83 18.06 -7.40
CA LEU A 39 -8.58 17.49 -8.73
C LEU A 39 -9.87 17.35 -9.56
N GLU A 40 -10.95 16.87 -8.96
CA GLU A 40 -12.25 16.73 -9.64
C GLU A 40 -12.82 18.10 -10.02
N SER A 41 -12.62 19.14 -9.20
CA SER A 41 -13.07 20.50 -9.52
C SER A 41 -12.32 21.11 -10.71
N GLU A 42 -11.02 20.85 -10.84
CA GLU A 42 -10.22 21.29 -11.99
C GLU A 42 -10.66 20.57 -13.28
N LEU A 43 -10.99 19.27 -13.18
CA LEU A 43 -11.56 18.52 -14.30
C LEU A 43 -12.94 19.04 -14.71
N GLN A 44 -13.79 19.37 -13.74
CA GLN A 44 -15.11 19.97 -13.98
C GLN A 44 -15.00 21.35 -14.63
N ALA A 45 -13.99 22.15 -14.27
CA ALA A 45 -13.70 23.42 -14.92
C ALA A 45 -13.26 23.26 -16.39
N LEU A 46 -12.56 22.15 -16.71
CA LEU A 46 -12.07 21.87 -18.06
C LEU A 46 -13.12 21.23 -18.99
N ASP A 47 -13.96 20.33 -18.44
CA ASP A 47 -14.80 19.42 -19.24
C ASP A 47 -16.29 19.42 -18.83
N GLY A 48 -16.68 20.26 -17.87
CA GLY A 48 -18.06 20.45 -17.43
C GLY A 48 -18.41 19.76 -16.09
N ASN A 49 -19.46 20.26 -15.42
CA ASN A 49 -19.80 19.90 -14.04
C ASN A 49 -20.21 18.42 -13.83
N ASP A 50 -20.57 17.72 -14.89
CA ASP A 50 -21.05 16.34 -14.79
C ASP A 50 -19.93 15.30 -14.75
N VAL A 51 -18.70 15.69 -15.09
CA VAL A 51 -17.55 14.77 -15.12
C VAL A 51 -17.12 14.36 -13.71
N ARG A 52 -16.63 13.14 -13.58
CA ARG A 52 -16.18 12.55 -12.32
C ARG A 52 -14.83 11.87 -12.53
N LEU A 53 -14.09 11.64 -11.44
CA LEU A 53 -12.79 10.98 -11.50
C LEU A 53 -12.82 9.63 -12.24
N ALA A 54 -13.90 8.86 -12.07
CA ALA A 54 -14.08 7.58 -12.77
C ALA A 54 -14.12 7.70 -14.30
N ASP A 55 -14.33 8.90 -14.87
CA ASP A 55 -14.33 9.13 -16.33
C ASP A 55 -12.91 9.36 -16.91
N TYR A 56 -11.90 9.47 -16.05
CA TYR A 56 -10.53 9.80 -16.45
C TYR A 56 -9.51 8.73 -16.09
N PHE A 57 -9.79 7.91 -15.06
CA PHE A 57 -8.88 6.87 -14.60
C PHE A 57 -9.28 5.50 -15.13
N ASP A 58 -8.34 4.84 -15.82
CA ASP A 58 -8.48 3.45 -16.27
C ASP A 58 -8.54 2.46 -15.11
N VAL A 59 -7.84 2.80 -14.02
CA VAL A 59 -7.89 2.05 -12.77
C VAL A 59 -7.79 2.96 -11.55
N ILE A 60 -8.60 2.66 -10.55
CA ILE A 60 -8.54 3.27 -9.22
C ILE A 60 -8.18 2.19 -8.19
N GLY A 61 -6.99 2.31 -7.60
CA GLY A 61 -6.49 1.45 -6.54
C GLY A 61 -6.70 2.08 -5.16
N GLY A 62 -7.07 1.26 -4.18
CA GLY A 62 -7.31 1.78 -2.83
C GLY A 62 -7.17 0.72 -1.74
N THR A 63 -6.47 1.05 -0.66
CA THR A 63 -6.29 0.17 0.51
C THR A 63 -7.01 0.75 1.73
N SER A 64 -7.71 -0.07 2.52
CA SER A 64 -8.39 0.38 3.72
C SER A 64 -9.38 1.52 3.42
N THR A 65 -9.32 2.63 4.15
CA THR A 65 -10.01 3.87 3.80
C THR A 65 -9.86 4.25 2.32
N GLY A 66 -8.68 4.11 1.69
CA GLY A 66 -8.52 4.36 0.26
C GLY A 66 -9.35 3.42 -0.62
N GLY A 67 -9.58 2.18 -0.16
CA GLY A 67 -10.50 1.22 -0.78
C GLY A 67 -11.98 1.62 -0.61
N LEU A 68 -12.34 2.20 0.54
CA LEU A 68 -13.66 2.81 0.75
C LEU A 68 -13.89 3.98 -0.22
N VAL A 69 -12.92 4.89 -0.32
CA VAL A 69 -12.97 6.03 -1.25
C VAL A 69 -13.02 5.55 -2.70
N THR A 70 -12.27 4.50 -3.05
CA THR A 70 -12.35 3.86 -4.36
C THR A 70 -13.78 3.41 -4.65
N ALA A 71 -14.41 2.66 -3.74
CA ALA A 71 -15.81 2.24 -3.91
C ALA A 71 -16.78 3.42 -4.00
N MET A 72 -16.58 4.49 -3.22
CA MET A 72 -17.40 5.70 -3.30
C MET A 72 -17.35 6.35 -4.68
N LEU A 73 -16.17 6.39 -5.30
CA LEU A 73 -15.92 7.01 -6.61
C LEU A 73 -16.30 6.12 -7.80
N THR A 74 -16.46 4.80 -7.61
CA THR A 74 -16.68 3.86 -8.72
C THR A 74 -17.97 3.06 -8.64
N ALA A 75 -18.64 3.01 -7.49
CA ALA A 75 -19.92 2.33 -7.38
C ALA A 75 -20.99 3.11 -8.19
N PRO A 76 -21.75 2.45 -9.07
CA PRO A 76 -22.77 3.11 -9.87
C PRO A 76 -24.03 3.39 -9.05
N ASN A 77 -24.64 4.54 -9.29
CA ASN A 77 -26.03 4.82 -8.98
C ASN A 77 -26.95 4.37 -10.13
N GLU A 78 -28.26 4.61 -10.00
CA GLU A 78 -29.28 4.24 -10.99
C GLU A 78 -29.06 4.85 -12.38
N LYS A 79 -28.30 5.95 -12.48
CA LYS A 79 -27.96 6.63 -13.73
C LYS A 79 -26.59 6.21 -14.28
N SER A 80 -25.99 5.12 -13.76
CA SER A 80 -24.62 4.70 -14.12
C SER A 80 -23.57 5.80 -13.92
N ARG A 81 -23.73 6.59 -12.86
CA ARG A 81 -22.76 7.59 -12.40
C ARG A 81 -22.28 7.25 -10.99
N PRO A 82 -21.09 7.71 -10.56
CA PRO A 82 -20.62 7.46 -9.20
C PRO A 82 -21.65 7.87 -8.15
N ILE A 83 -21.85 7.05 -7.11
CA ILE A 83 -22.74 7.37 -5.99
C ILE A 83 -22.27 8.66 -5.29
N PHE A 84 -20.96 8.87 -5.21
CA PHE A 84 -20.35 10.05 -4.60
C PHE A 84 -19.51 10.83 -5.62
N SER A 85 -19.50 12.15 -5.47
CA SER A 85 -18.46 13.01 -6.03
C SER A 85 -17.30 13.17 -5.06
N ALA A 86 -16.13 13.59 -5.54
CA ALA A 86 -14.94 13.69 -4.70
C ALA A 86 -15.12 14.69 -3.54
N LYS A 87 -15.89 15.76 -3.74
CA LYS A 87 -16.24 16.73 -2.69
C LYS A 87 -17.10 16.14 -1.56
N ASP A 88 -17.75 14.99 -1.77
CA ASP A 88 -18.59 14.34 -0.77
C ASP A 88 -17.78 13.47 0.22
N ILE A 89 -16.50 13.19 -0.09
CA ILE A 89 -15.62 12.33 0.73
C ILE A 89 -15.38 12.94 2.12
N VAL A 90 -15.05 14.22 2.19
CA VAL A 90 -14.78 14.91 3.47
C VAL A 90 -16.04 14.99 4.35
N PRO A 91 -17.20 15.46 3.83
CA PRO A 91 -18.47 15.40 4.56
C PRO A 91 -18.82 14.01 5.06
N PHE A 92 -18.58 12.97 4.26
CA PHE A 92 -18.82 11.58 4.66
C PHE A 92 -18.01 11.20 5.91
N TYR A 93 -16.71 11.52 5.96
CA TYR A 93 -15.89 11.24 7.13
C TYR A 93 -16.25 12.10 8.34
N LEU A 94 -16.65 13.36 8.13
CA LEU A 94 -17.13 14.24 9.19
C LEU A 94 -18.40 13.70 9.85
N GLU A 95 -19.34 13.16 9.07
CA GLU A 95 -20.59 12.60 9.58
C GLU A 95 -20.41 11.21 10.20
N HIS A 96 -19.74 10.31 9.48
CA HIS A 96 -19.72 8.89 9.84
C HIS A 96 -18.51 8.50 10.68
N GLY A 97 -17.39 9.22 10.58
CA GLY A 97 -16.16 8.96 11.33
C GLY A 97 -16.40 8.74 12.82
N PRO A 98 -17.06 9.68 13.54
CA PRO A 98 -17.35 9.53 14.98
C PRO A 98 -18.25 8.35 15.36
N ARG A 99 -18.96 7.74 14.41
CA ARG A 99 -19.79 6.54 14.63
C ARG A 99 -19.06 5.26 14.25
N ILE A 100 -18.12 5.33 13.32
CA ILE A 100 -17.20 4.25 12.97
C ILE A 100 -16.17 4.05 14.10
N PHE A 101 -15.62 5.16 14.61
CA PHE A 101 -14.64 5.19 15.69
C PHE A 101 -15.16 6.00 16.88
N PRO A 102 -16.15 5.48 17.65
CA PRO A 102 -16.73 6.22 18.77
C PRO A 102 -15.64 6.67 19.77
N PRO A 103 -15.65 7.95 20.18
CA PRO A 103 -14.70 8.46 21.16
C PRO A 103 -14.88 7.70 22.49
N LYS A 104 -13.76 7.44 23.18
CA LYS A 104 -13.79 6.76 24.49
C LYS A 104 -14.60 7.61 25.47
N SER A 105 -15.54 6.99 26.18
CA SER A 105 -16.25 7.64 27.28
C SER A 105 -15.26 8.06 28.37
N SER A 106 -15.43 9.26 28.90
CA SER A 106 -14.57 9.90 29.90
C SER A 106 -14.78 9.34 31.31
N ASP A 107 -14.86 8.01 31.45
CA ASP A 107 -14.94 7.35 32.76
C ASP A 107 -13.55 6.83 33.13
N TRP A 108 -12.87 7.53 34.04
CA TRP A 108 -11.51 7.26 34.48
C TRP A 108 -11.31 5.85 35.09
N LEU A 109 -12.38 5.24 35.62
CA LEU A 109 -12.43 3.85 36.11
C LEU A 109 -12.30 2.81 34.98
N SER A 110 -12.55 3.19 33.72
CA SER A 110 -12.50 2.30 32.57
C SER A 110 -11.09 2.07 32.01
N SER A 111 -10.09 2.87 32.38
CA SER A 111 -8.76 2.87 31.73
C SER A 111 -7.95 1.59 31.98
N ILE A 112 -8.03 1.02 33.19
CA ILE A 112 -7.33 -0.26 33.53
C ILE A 112 -8.11 -1.45 32.95
N ALA A 113 -9.44 -1.42 33.04
CA ALA A 113 -10.31 -2.45 32.46
C ALA A 113 -10.18 -2.50 30.93
N ASN A 114 -10.04 -1.35 30.25
CA ASN A 114 -9.87 -1.25 28.80
C ASN A 114 -8.49 -1.73 28.32
N LEU A 115 -7.44 -1.62 29.14
CA LEU A 115 -6.13 -2.19 28.83
C LEU A 115 -6.18 -3.72 28.87
N VAL A 116 -6.80 -4.29 29.91
CA VAL A 116 -7.01 -5.73 30.03
C VAL A 116 -7.96 -6.25 28.94
N LYS A 117 -9.03 -5.52 28.63
CA LYS A 117 -9.98 -5.87 27.57
C LYS A 117 -9.36 -5.77 26.17
N SER A 118 -8.50 -4.78 25.92
CA SER A 118 -7.72 -4.68 24.68
C SER A 118 -6.69 -5.79 24.51
N LEU A 119 -6.22 -6.40 25.61
CA LEU A 119 -5.26 -7.49 25.60
C LEU A 119 -5.92 -8.88 25.61
N VAL A 120 -7.18 -8.99 26.01
CA VAL A 120 -7.87 -10.28 26.28
C VAL A 120 -9.22 -10.44 25.54
N MET A 121 -9.87 -9.36 25.09
CA MET A 121 -11.24 -9.37 24.53
C MET A 121 -11.39 -8.47 23.29
N GLY A 122 -11.13 -9.06 22.12
CA GLY A 122 -11.61 -8.56 20.82
C GLY A 122 -10.99 -7.25 20.31
N PRO A 123 -11.40 -6.81 19.11
CA PRO A 123 -10.91 -5.57 18.49
C PRO A 123 -11.42 -4.32 19.22
N LYS A 124 -10.71 -3.19 19.05
CA LYS A 124 -11.05 -1.88 19.66
C LYS A 124 -12.46 -1.40 19.29
N TYR A 125 -12.92 -1.71 18.10
CA TYR A 125 -14.23 -1.37 17.57
C TYR A 125 -14.95 -2.61 17.05
N ASP A 126 -16.27 -2.72 17.24
CA ASP A 126 -17.04 -3.90 16.82
C ASP A 126 -17.34 -3.95 15.31
N GLY A 127 -17.10 -2.84 14.59
CA GLY A 127 -17.33 -2.70 13.17
C GLY A 127 -18.80 -2.76 12.73
N LYS A 128 -19.78 -2.86 13.64
CA LYS A 128 -21.19 -3.03 13.27
C LYS A 128 -21.73 -1.84 12.51
N TYR A 129 -21.39 -0.63 12.94
CA TYR A 129 -21.82 0.60 12.27
C TYR A 129 -21.27 0.68 10.84
N LEU A 130 -19.96 0.47 10.67
CA LEU A 130 -19.31 0.46 9.35
C LEU A 130 -19.93 -0.59 8.43
N ARG A 131 -20.12 -1.82 8.91
CA ARG A 131 -20.76 -2.91 8.15
C ARG A 131 -22.18 -2.56 7.75
N GLY A 132 -22.98 -2.00 8.66
CA GLY A 132 -24.35 -1.57 8.38
C GLY A 132 -24.40 -0.44 7.34
N LEU A 133 -23.51 0.55 7.47
CA LEU A 133 -23.39 1.67 6.54
C LEU A 133 -23.02 1.20 5.12
N LEU A 134 -21.99 0.35 4.99
CA LEU A 134 -21.55 -0.17 3.70
C LEU A 134 -22.61 -1.06 3.04
N ASN A 135 -23.31 -1.91 3.81
CA ASN A 135 -24.43 -2.69 3.27
C ASN A 135 -25.58 -1.79 2.79
N LYS A 136 -25.86 -0.69 3.49
CA LYS A 136 -26.90 0.27 3.08
C LYS A 136 -26.52 1.01 1.79
N LEU A 137 -25.28 1.47 1.69
CA LEU A 137 -24.81 2.27 0.56
C LEU A 137 -24.57 1.44 -0.71
N LEU A 138 -23.92 0.29 -0.56
CA LEU A 138 -23.46 -0.52 -1.69
C LEU A 138 -24.43 -1.67 -2.02
N LYS A 139 -25.38 -1.99 -1.13
CA LYS A 139 -26.40 -3.03 -1.32
C LYS A 139 -25.76 -4.34 -1.83
N ASP A 140 -26.23 -4.86 -2.96
CA ASP A 140 -25.73 -6.08 -3.59
C ASP A 140 -24.80 -5.81 -4.77
N LEU A 141 -24.29 -4.58 -4.91
CA LEU A 141 -23.33 -4.24 -5.95
C LEU A 141 -22.10 -5.13 -5.84
N LYS A 142 -21.70 -5.70 -6.97
CA LYS A 142 -20.53 -6.56 -7.12
C LYS A 142 -19.38 -5.85 -7.81
N LEU A 143 -18.20 -6.45 -7.69
CA LEU A 143 -16.95 -5.91 -8.22
C LEU A 143 -16.99 -5.63 -9.73
N HIS A 144 -17.61 -6.49 -10.55
CA HIS A 144 -17.70 -6.23 -12.00
C HIS A 144 -18.56 -5.03 -12.39
N GLN A 145 -19.43 -4.56 -11.47
CA GLN A 145 -20.37 -3.47 -11.73
C GLN A 145 -19.74 -2.08 -11.50
N THR A 146 -18.46 -2.00 -11.10
CA THR A 146 -17.77 -0.73 -10.93
C THR A 146 -17.63 0.01 -12.28
N LEU A 147 -17.74 1.34 -12.22
CA LEU A 147 -17.72 2.24 -13.39
C LEU A 147 -16.34 2.38 -14.06
N THR A 148 -15.29 1.95 -13.38
CA THR A 148 -13.96 1.77 -13.94
C THR A 148 -13.32 0.57 -13.25
N ASN A 149 -12.13 0.16 -13.69
CA ASN A 149 -11.43 -0.94 -13.04
C ASN A 149 -10.99 -0.50 -11.65
N VAL A 150 -11.16 -1.38 -10.67
CA VAL A 150 -10.66 -1.13 -9.32
C VAL A 150 -9.63 -2.18 -8.91
N VAL A 151 -8.76 -1.81 -7.98
CA VAL A 151 -7.76 -2.70 -7.38
C VAL A 151 -7.74 -2.48 -5.86
N ILE A 152 -8.29 -3.42 -5.11
CA ILE A 152 -8.43 -3.33 -3.66
C ILE A 152 -7.74 -4.53 -3.01
N PRO A 153 -6.56 -4.34 -2.37
CA PRO A 153 -5.88 -5.41 -1.66
C PRO A 153 -6.55 -5.69 -0.31
N THR A 154 -6.42 -6.95 0.12
CA THR A 154 -6.80 -7.51 1.42
C THR A 154 -5.79 -8.61 1.77
N PHE A 155 -5.83 -9.14 2.99
CA PHE A 155 -5.00 -10.28 3.39
C PHE A 155 -5.86 -11.41 3.97
N ASP A 156 -5.73 -12.63 3.44
CA ASP A 156 -6.46 -13.79 3.94
C ASP A 156 -5.67 -14.49 5.05
N ILE A 157 -6.21 -14.50 6.26
CA ILE A 157 -5.55 -15.06 7.45
C ILE A 157 -5.63 -16.59 7.52
N LYS A 158 -6.55 -17.22 6.78
CA LYS A 158 -6.66 -18.69 6.71
C LYS A 158 -5.64 -19.25 5.72
N ARG A 159 -5.42 -18.55 4.60
CA ARG A 159 -4.46 -18.92 3.55
C ARG A 159 -3.08 -18.29 3.70
N LEU A 160 -2.94 -17.30 4.59
CA LEU A 160 -1.72 -16.52 4.84
C LEU A 160 -1.16 -15.89 3.55
N GLN A 161 -2.03 -15.30 2.73
CA GLN A 161 -1.65 -14.70 1.46
C GLN A 161 -2.46 -13.42 1.16
N PRO A 162 -1.88 -12.47 0.41
CA PRO A 162 -2.63 -11.31 -0.07
C PRO A 162 -3.70 -11.74 -1.07
N ILE A 163 -4.90 -11.19 -0.93
CA ILE A 163 -5.99 -11.32 -1.89
C ILE A 163 -6.27 -9.94 -2.46
N VAL A 164 -6.02 -9.78 -3.75
CA VAL A 164 -6.28 -8.53 -4.49
C VAL A 164 -7.56 -8.69 -5.28
N PHE A 165 -8.61 -7.98 -4.87
CA PHE A 165 -9.85 -7.85 -5.62
C PHE A 165 -9.62 -6.86 -6.75
N SER A 166 -9.68 -7.34 -7.99
CA SER A 166 -9.53 -6.51 -9.17
C SER A 166 -10.60 -6.81 -10.21
N SER A 167 -11.23 -5.77 -10.76
CA SER A 167 -12.19 -5.91 -11.86
C SER A 167 -11.58 -6.61 -13.08
N TYR A 168 -10.27 -6.49 -13.28
CA TYR A 168 -9.55 -7.20 -14.34
C TYR A 168 -9.53 -8.72 -14.15
N LYS A 169 -9.50 -9.21 -12.91
CA LYS A 169 -9.53 -10.65 -12.60
C LYS A 169 -10.91 -11.24 -12.81
N VAL A 170 -11.96 -10.46 -12.53
CA VAL A 170 -13.35 -10.90 -12.71
C VAL A 170 -13.67 -11.24 -14.17
N LYS A 171 -13.05 -10.55 -15.13
CA LYS A 171 -13.15 -10.89 -16.57
C LYS A 171 -12.72 -12.35 -16.85
N LYS A 172 -11.77 -12.88 -16.08
CA LYS A 172 -11.16 -14.20 -16.26
C LYS A 172 -11.75 -15.26 -15.33
N SER A 173 -12.11 -14.87 -14.10
CA SER A 173 -12.61 -15.77 -13.06
C SER A 173 -13.67 -15.10 -12.18
N LEU A 174 -14.89 -15.66 -12.17
CA LEU A 174 -16.04 -15.08 -11.45
C LEU A 174 -16.00 -15.34 -9.93
N ASP A 175 -15.17 -16.26 -9.46
CA ASP A 175 -14.97 -16.55 -8.03
C ASP A 175 -14.51 -15.32 -7.23
N THR A 176 -13.84 -14.37 -7.88
CA THR A 176 -13.40 -13.10 -7.29
C THR A 176 -14.44 -11.97 -7.40
N ASP A 177 -15.60 -12.21 -8.00
CA ASP A 177 -16.72 -11.25 -8.14
C ASP A 177 -17.55 -11.13 -6.84
N ALA A 178 -16.89 -10.68 -5.79
CA ALA A 178 -17.49 -10.48 -4.48
C ALA A 178 -18.35 -9.20 -4.42
N ARG A 179 -19.24 -9.13 -3.42
CA ARG A 179 -19.98 -7.88 -3.13
C ARG A 179 -18.99 -6.79 -2.73
N LEU A 180 -19.19 -5.60 -3.27
CA LEU A 180 -18.31 -4.46 -3.01
C LEU A 180 -18.34 -4.06 -1.54
N ALA A 181 -19.47 -4.25 -0.85
CA ALA A 181 -19.58 -4.10 0.60
C ALA A 181 -18.63 -5.04 1.36
N ASP A 182 -18.58 -6.33 0.99
CA ASP A 182 -17.70 -7.31 1.63
C ASP A 182 -16.21 -6.99 1.39
N ILE A 183 -15.87 -6.53 0.19
CA ILE A 183 -14.52 -6.07 -0.16
C ILE A 183 -14.14 -4.84 0.70
N CYS A 184 -15.03 -3.85 0.81
CA CYS A 184 -14.83 -2.63 1.60
C CYS A 184 -14.66 -2.90 3.09
N ILE A 185 -15.48 -3.79 3.66
CA ILE A 185 -15.37 -4.21 5.06
C ILE A 185 -14.02 -4.90 5.27
N SER A 186 -13.63 -5.80 4.36
CA SER A 186 -12.40 -6.58 4.45
C SER A 186 -11.15 -5.70 4.38
N THR A 187 -11.05 -4.84 3.37
CA THR A 187 -9.87 -3.98 3.18
C THR A 187 -9.68 -2.99 4.32
N SER A 188 -10.75 -2.65 5.06
CA SER A 188 -10.69 -1.73 6.21
C SER A 188 -10.57 -2.43 7.58
N ALA A 189 -10.54 -3.76 7.61
CA ALA A 189 -10.55 -4.53 8.86
C ALA A 189 -9.16 -4.59 9.51
N ALA A 190 -8.64 -3.43 9.96
CA ALA A 190 -7.29 -3.32 10.50
C ALA A 190 -7.14 -4.17 11.78
N PRO A 191 -6.11 -5.05 11.86
CA PRO A 191 -5.86 -5.83 13.07
C PRO A 191 -5.82 -4.94 14.31
N THR A 192 -6.34 -5.45 15.43
CA THR A 192 -6.56 -4.72 16.70
C THR A 192 -7.61 -3.61 16.68
N TYR A 193 -7.98 -3.07 15.51
CA TYR A 193 -8.99 -2.00 15.38
C TYR A 193 -10.39 -2.54 15.07
N LEU A 194 -10.51 -3.40 14.05
CA LEU A 194 -11.77 -3.91 13.54
C LEU A 194 -11.74 -5.44 13.40
N PRO A 195 -12.89 -6.13 13.52
CA PRO A 195 -12.93 -7.58 13.37
C PRO A 195 -12.69 -8.00 11.92
N ALA A 196 -11.96 -9.10 11.74
CA ALA A 196 -11.81 -9.78 10.46
C ALA A 196 -13.18 -10.04 9.81
N HIS A 197 -13.21 -10.05 8.48
CA HIS A 197 -14.42 -10.26 7.71
C HIS A 197 -14.41 -11.63 7.04
N TYR A 198 -15.55 -12.32 7.13
CA TYR A 198 -15.74 -13.62 6.52
C TYR A 198 -16.96 -13.57 5.61
N PHE A 199 -16.80 -14.10 4.41
CA PHE A 199 -17.87 -14.31 3.46
C PHE A 199 -17.49 -15.42 2.47
N LYS A 200 -18.46 -15.78 1.64
CA LYS A 200 -18.35 -16.83 0.63
C LYS A 200 -18.74 -16.29 -0.74
N THR A 201 -18.04 -16.70 -1.78
CA THR A 201 -18.50 -16.56 -3.16
C THR A 201 -18.75 -17.95 -3.76
N GLN A 202 -19.52 -17.99 -4.84
CA GLN A 202 -19.77 -19.20 -5.61
C GLN A 202 -19.11 -19.05 -6.97
N ASP A 203 -18.32 -20.05 -7.35
CA ASP A 203 -17.77 -20.15 -8.69
C ASP A 203 -18.78 -20.79 -9.65
N LYS A 204 -18.49 -20.73 -10.96
CA LYS A 204 -19.28 -21.33 -12.05
C LYS A 204 -19.57 -22.81 -11.83
N ASP A 205 -18.63 -23.53 -11.21
CA ASP A 205 -18.74 -24.97 -10.93
C ASP A 205 -19.47 -25.28 -9.62
N LYS A 206 -20.14 -24.29 -9.01
CA LYS A 206 -20.76 -24.34 -7.67
C LYS A 206 -19.77 -24.63 -6.53
N SER A 207 -18.48 -24.57 -6.79
CA SER A 207 -17.47 -24.60 -5.74
C SER A 207 -17.59 -23.31 -4.91
N THR A 208 -17.57 -23.45 -3.59
CA THR A 208 -17.68 -22.31 -2.68
C THR A 208 -16.29 -21.84 -2.30
N LEU A 209 -15.96 -20.59 -2.61
CA LEU A 209 -14.72 -19.97 -2.21
C LEU A 209 -14.94 -19.21 -0.90
N GLU A 210 -14.19 -19.59 0.14
CA GLU A 210 -14.23 -18.94 1.45
C GLU A 210 -13.15 -17.87 1.55
N PHE A 211 -13.52 -16.71 2.10
CA PHE A 211 -12.62 -15.59 2.35
C PHE A 211 -12.59 -15.29 3.85
N ASN A 212 -11.38 -15.16 4.41
CA ASN A 212 -11.16 -14.84 5.83
C ASN A 212 -10.21 -13.65 5.91
N LEU A 213 -10.73 -12.45 5.72
CA LEU A 213 -9.94 -11.29 5.32
C LEU A 213 -9.74 -10.27 6.44
N ILE A 214 -8.57 -9.65 6.41
CA ILE A 214 -8.21 -8.45 7.18
C ILE A 214 -7.71 -7.35 6.23
N ASP A 215 -7.40 -6.18 6.82
CA ASP A 215 -7.00 -4.97 6.10
C ASP A 215 -5.86 -5.20 5.10
N GLY A 216 -6.01 -4.56 3.94
CA GLY A 216 -5.03 -4.62 2.86
C GLY A 216 -3.69 -3.95 3.19
N GLY A 217 -3.64 -3.08 4.20
CA GLY A 217 -2.44 -2.39 4.66
C GLY A 217 -1.38 -3.34 5.24
N VAL A 218 -1.77 -4.56 5.63
CA VAL A 218 -0.84 -5.63 5.99
C VAL A 218 -0.07 -6.15 4.77
N ALA A 219 -0.66 -6.04 3.56
CA ALA A 219 -0.06 -6.47 2.31
C ALA A 219 0.55 -5.31 1.51
N ALA A 220 -0.22 -4.24 1.31
CA ALA A 220 0.15 -3.07 0.53
C ALA A 220 -0.69 -1.86 0.96
N ASN A 221 -0.18 -1.05 1.90
CA ASN A 221 -0.86 0.18 2.33
C ASN A 221 -0.93 1.23 1.22
N ASN A 222 0.11 1.32 0.38
CA ASN A 222 0.07 2.05 -0.87
C ASN A 222 -0.11 1.06 -2.04
N PRO A 223 -1.31 1.00 -2.66
CA PRO A 223 -1.61 0.01 -3.69
C PRO A 223 -1.08 0.38 -5.08
N THR A 224 -0.25 1.42 -5.24
CA THR A 224 0.22 1.91 -6.56
C THR A 224 0.88 0.80 -7.38
N LEU A 225 1.84 0.09 -6.79
CA LEU A 225 2.53 -1.02 -7.48
C LEU A 225 1.60 -2.21 -7.73
N VAL A 226 0.62 -2.45 -6.85
CA VAL A 226 -0.40 -3.48 -7.06
C VAL A 226 -1.27 -3.13 -8.27
N ALA A 227 -1.70 -1.87 -8.39
CA ALA A 227 -2.49 -1.39 -9.53
C ALA A 227 -1.70 -1.46 -10.84
N ILE A 228 -0.44 -1.00 -10.84
CA ILE A 228 0.46 -1.12 -12.01
C ILE A 228 0.63 -2.58 -12.41
N SER A 229 0.81 -3.49 -11.43
CA SER A 229 0.94 -4.93 -11.70
C SER A 229 -0.30 -5.50 -12.38
N GLU A 230 -1.50 -5.17 -11.90
CA GLU A 230 -2.76 -5.66 -12.48
C GLU A 230 -3.00 -5.13 -13.90
N VAL A 231 -2.65 -3.87 -14.18
CA VAL A 231 -2.65 -3.31 -15.54
C VAL A 231 -1.64 -4.02 -16.43
N THR A 232 -0.41 -4.20 -15.95
CA THR A 232 0.68 -4.85 -16.69
C THR A 232 0.29 -6.27 -17.10
N LYS A 233 -0.39 -7.03 -16.22
CA LYS A 233 -0.93 -8.36 -16.55
C LYS A 233 -1.95 -8.35 -17.70
N GLN A 234 -2.67 -7.24 -17.92
CA GLN A 234 -3.59 -7.13 -19.06
C GLN A 234 -2.84 -6.83 -20.36
N VAL A 235 -1.83 -5.96 -20.30
CA VAL A 235 -0.94 -5.67 -21.45
C VAL A 235 -0.25 -6.94 -21.93
N PHE A 236 0.38 -7.71 -21.02
CA PHE A 236 0.99 -8.99 -21.36
C PHE A 236 -0.03 -10.06 -21.79
N GLY A 237 -1.26 -9.97 -21.28
CA GLY A 237 -2.34 -10.89 -21.60
C GLY A 237 -3.07 -10.59 -22.92
N ALA A 238 -2.62 -9.59 -23.68
CA ALA A 238 -3.23 -9.12 -24.93
C ALA A 238 -4.75 -8.82 -24.80
N ASP A 239 -5.16 -8.20 -23.68
CA ASP A 239 -6.54 -7.70 -23.53
C ASP A 239 -6.82 -6.67 -24.65
N PRO A 240 -7.96 -6.75 -25.37
CA PRO A 240 -8.31 -5.81 -26.44
C PRO A 240 -8.30 -4.35 -26.02
N ASP A 241 -8.51 -4.05 -24.74
CA ASP A 241 -8.46 -2.68 -24.21
C ASP A 241 -7.01 -2.13 -24.18
N PHE A 242 -5.99 -3.00 -24.31
CA PHE A 242 -4.55 -2.72 -24.21
C PHE A 242 -3.73 -3.25 -25.42
N ASP A 243 -4.39 -3.75 -26.47
CA ASP A 243 -3.77 -4.47 -27.60
C ASP A 243 -2.69 -3.69 -28.36
N LYS A 244 -2.76 -2.35 -28.35
CA LYS A 244 -1.82 -1.42 -28.99
C LYS A 244 -0.74 -0.89 -28.03
N ILE A 245 -0.50 -1.59 -26.93
CA ILE A 245 0.48 -1.19 -25.92
C ILE A 245 1.59 -2.23 -25.85
N GLU A 246 2.81 -1.79 -26.09
CA GLU A 246 3.99 -2.65 -25.94
C GLU A 246 4.20 -2.99 -24.46
N PRO A 247 4.48 -4.27 -24.11
CA PRO A 247 4.82 -4.64 -22.75
C PRO A 247 6.02 -3.85 -22.22
N LEU A 248 5.96 -3.41 -20.96
CA LEU A 248 7.01 -2.63 -20.27
C LEU A 248 7.21 -1.18 -20.77
N ASP A 249 6.31 -0.63 -21.59
CA ASP A 249 6.30 0.80 -21.92
C ASP A 249 5.76 1.65 -20.75
N TYR A 250 6.55 1.75 -19.68
CA TYR A 250 6.20 2.51 -18.47
C TYR A 250 6.06 4.02 -18.74
N ALA A 251 6.57 4.54 -19.87
CA ALA A 251 6.40 5.94 -20.25
C ALA A 251 4.94 6.31 -20.53
N ARG A 252 4.08 5.32 -20.79
CA ARG A 252 2.64 5.52 -20.97
C ARG A 252 1.87 5.62 -19.67
N TYR A 253 2.45 5.31 -18.52
CA TYR A 253 1.74 5.28 -17.25
C TYR A 253 1.67 6.69 -16.64
N LEU A 254 0.46 7.23 -16.57
CA LEU A 254 0.16 8.47 -15.86
C LEU A 254 -0.43 8.13 -14.49
N VAL A 255 0.42 8.18 -13.46
CA VAL A 255 0.09 7.72 -12.11
C VAL A 255 -0.01 8.90 -11.14
N ILE A 256 -1.04 8.89 -10.29
CA ILE A 256 -1.12 9.73 -9.10
C ILE A 256 -1.35 8.85 -7.86
N SER A 257 -0.46 8.95 -6.89
CA SER A 257 -0.53 8.27 -5.59
C SER A 257 -0.79 9.29 -4.49
N LEU A 258 -1.85 9.08 -3.70
CA LEU A 258 -2.29 9.98 -2.64
C LEU A 258 -2.19 9.31 -1.28
N GLY A 259 -1.36 9.90 -0.42
CA GLY A 259 -1.13 9.45 0.95
C GLY A 259 -2.13 10.00 1.95
N THR A 260 -2.25 9.29 3.06
CA THR A 260 -2.97 9.76 4.26
C THR A 260 -2.05 10.45 5.27
N GLY A 261 -0.81 10.74 4.86
CA GLY A 261 0.25 11.30 5.69
C GLY A 261 0.83 10.33 6.72
N THR A 262 1.98 10.68 7.25
CA THR A 262 2.77 9.86 8.16
C THR A 262 3.30 10.72 9.33
N ALA A 263 3.62 10.06 10.43
CA ALA A 263 4.13 10.73 11.64
C ALA A 263 5.64 10.56 11.79
N LYS A 264 6.39 10.75 10.69
CA LYS A 264 7.82 10.40 10.62
C LYS A 264 8.69 11.27 11.53
N VAL A 265 8.29 12.52 11.77
CA VAL A 265 9.07 13.48 12.60
C VAL A 265 9.04 13.14 14.09
N GLU A 266 8.09 12.31 14.56
CA GLU A 266 7.98 11.99 15.99
C GLU A 266 9.06 11.01 16.50
N GLU A 267 9.88 10.41 15.61
CA GLU A 267 10.93 9.42 15.96
C GLU A 267 10.48 8.41 17.04
N LYS A 268 9.25 7.89 16.92
CA LYS A 268 8.55 7.16 17.99
C LYS A 268 9.35 6.01 18.59
N TYR A 269 10.20 5.38 17.78
CA TYR A 269 10.96 4.19 18.12
C TYR A 269 12.43 4.36 17.75
N ASN A 270 13.32 3.65 18.43
CA ASN A 270 14.71 3.51 18.00
C ASN A 270 15.20 2.07 18.25
N ALA A 271 16.28 1.70 17.55
CA ALA A 271 16.81 0.35 17.61
C ALA A 271 17.23 -0.08 19.03
N GLN A 272 17.74 0.83 19.86
CA GLN A 272 18.13 0.54 21.25
C GLN A 272 16.92 0.25 22.14
N MET A 273 15.80 0.94 21.90
CA MET A 273 14.51 0.66 22.53
C MET A 273 13.96 -0.69 22.07
N ALA A 274 13.89 -0.91 20.75
CA ALA A 274 13.31 -2.12 20.15
C ALA A 274 14.12 -3.39 20.45
N ALA A 275 15.45 -3.28 20.61
CA ALA A 275 16.31 -4.39 20.99
C ALA A 275 15.96 -5.00 22.36
N LYS A 276 15.24 -4.25 23.22
CA LYS A 276 14.75 -4.72 24.52
C LYS A 276 13.32 -5.24 24.46
N TRP A 277 12.65 -5.19 23.30
CA TRP A 277 11.25 -5.59 23.19
C TRP A 277 11.10 -7.11 23.04
N GLY A 278 10.25 -7.68 23.88
CA GLY A 278 9.61 -8.98 23.63
C GLY A 278 8.29 -8.81 22.85
N LEU A 279 7.49 -9.88 22.79
CA LEU A 279 6.21 -9.93 22.09
C LEU A 279 5.27 -8.75 22.44
N LEU A 280 5.10 -8.48 23.74
CA LEU A 280 4.24 -7.39 24.19
C LEU A 280 4.74 -6.02 23.73
N GLY A 281 6.06 -5.81 23.68
CA GLY A 281 6.63 -4.55 23.23
C GLY A 281 6.41 -4.28 21.74
N TRP A 282 6.39 -5.34 20.92
CA TRP A 282 6.10 -5.25 19.48
C TRP A 282 4.60 -5.15 19.17
N LEU A 283 3.74 -5.73 20.01
CA LEU A 283 2.29 -5.66 19.85
C LEU A 283 1.69 -4.37 20.41
N VAL A 284 2.13 -3.92 21.58
CA VAL A 284 1.58 -2.76 22.28
C VAL A 284 2.69 -1.97 22.98
N LYS A 285 2.92 -0.73 22.54
CA LYS A 285 3.82 0.21 23.21
C LYS A 285 3.09 1.53 23.46
N GLY A 286 2.62 1.72 24.70
CA GLY A 286 1.77 2.86 25.05
C GLY A 286 0.42 2.78 24.33
N ALA A 287 0.11 3.78 23.51
CA ALA A 287 -1.10 3.83 22.68
C ALA A 287 -0.90 3.34 21.23
N SER A 288 0.30 2.85 20.88
CA SER A 288 0.68 2.48 19.50
C SER A 288 0.92 0.97 19.35
N HIS A 289 0.88 0.50 18.10
CA HIS A 289 1.05 -0.90 17.71
C HIS A 289 2.26 -1.05 16.77
N PRO A 290 3.50 -1.12 17.29
CA PRO A 290 4.71 -0.95 16.49
C PRO A 290 4.82 -1.91 15.31
N LEU A 291 4.41 -3.17 15.45
CA LEU A 291 4.46 -4.14 14.36
C LEU A 291 3.54 -3.75 13.19
N ILE A 292 2.34 -3.26 13.49
CA ILE A 292 1.38 -2.79 12.48
C ILE A 292 1.91 -1.51 11.83
N ASP A 293 2.40 -0.58 12.64
CA ASP A 293 2.99 0.68 12.16
C ASP A 293 4.14 0.40 11.18
N VAL A 294 5.02 -0.57 11.49
CA VAL A 294 6.12 -0.97 10.60
C VAL A 294 5.61 -1.49 9.26
N PHE A 295 4.68 -2.45 9.23
CA PHE A 295 4.19 -3.03 7.97
C PHE A 295 3.41 -2.01 7.12
N VAL A 296 2.59 -1.17 7.77
CA VAL A 296 1.79 -0.14 7.10
C VAL A 296 2.67 0.96 6.51
N GLN A 297 3.68 1.44 7.25
CA GLN A 297 4.59 2.47 6.74
C GLN A 297 5.58 1.94 5.71
N ALA A 298 6.10 0.71 5.89
CA ALA A 298 7.01 0.07 4.94
C ALA A 298 6.44 0.01 3.52
N THR A 299 5.13 -0.23 3.43
CA THR A 299 4.45 -0.36 2.15
C THR A 299 4.02 0.98 1.55
N ALA A 300 4.02 2.08 2.33
CA ALA A 300 3.67 3.42 1.86
C ALA A 300 4.82 4.11 1.09
N ASP A 301 6.07 3.84 1.49
CA ASP A 301 7.25 4.62 1.09
C ASP A 301 8.00 4.11 -0.16
N ILE A 302 7.50 3.04 -0.81
CA ILE A 302 8.17 2.41 -1.98
C ILE A 302 7.80 3.11 -3.32
N VAL A 303 7.19 4.30 -3.28
CA VAL A 303 6.67 4.98 -4.49
C VAL A 303 7.36 6.33 -4.70
N ASP A 304 7.77 6.58 -5.96
CA ASP A 304 8.63 7.70 -6.35
C ASP A 304 7.90 9.06 -6.40
N PHE A 305 6.64 9.09 -6.87
CA PHE A 305 5.80 10.29 -6.92
C PHE A 305 4.54 10.07 -6.11
N HIS A 306 4.45 10.76 -4.97
CA HIS A 306 3.41 10.59 -3.96
C HIS A 306 3.07 11.94 -3.32
N ILE A 307 1.78 12.27 -3.24
CA ILE A 307 1.30 13.45 -2.53
C ILE A 307 0.87 13.00 -1.12
N GLY A 308 1.72 13.27 -0.13
CA GLY A 308 1.49 12.93 1.28
C GLY A 308 2.19 13.94 2.20
N ASP A 309 1.77 13.98 3.47
CA ASP A 309 2.38 14.83 4.50
C ASP A 309 3.09 13.98 5.56
N ASP A 310 4.42 14.07 5.65
CA ASP A 310 5.24 13.31 6.61
C ASP A 310 5.41 13.99 7.98
N THR A 311 4.81 15.17 8.15
CA THR A 311 4.98 16.03 9.33
C THR A 311 3.82 15.94 10.31
N LEU A 312 2.96 14.92 10.20
CA LEU A 312 1.81 14.79 11.10
C LEU A 312 2.27 14.52 12.53
N THR A 313 1.71 15.26 13.48
CA THR A 313 2.00 15.08 14.91
C THR A 313 0.71 15.04 15.74
N GLY A 314 0.79 14.44 16.93
CA GLY A 314 -0.31 14.47 17.90
C GLY A 314 -1.57 13.73 17.42
N THR A 315 -2.74 14.35 17.59
CA THR A 315 -4.02 13.70 17.22
C THR A 315 -4.18 13.52 15.71
N VAL A 316 -3.56 14.38 14.90
CA VAL A 316 -3.63 14.37 13.44
C VAL A 316 -2.88 13.17 12.85
N ALA A 317 -1.86 12.68 13.57
CA ALA A 317 -1.16 11.44 13.25
C ALA A 317 -2.00 10.18 13.51
N SER A 318 -3.06 10.27 14.33
CA SER A 318 -3.90 9.12 14.66
C SER A 318 -4.83 8.73 13.51
N THR A 319 -5.06 7.43 13.36
CA THR A 319 -5.93 6.84 12.33
C THR A 319 -7.38 6.69 12.77
N ASP A 320 -7.71 6.94 14.04
CA ASP A 320 -9.05 6.69 14.61
C ASP A 320 -9.56 7.76 15.58
N VAL A 321 -8.85 8.89 15.71
CA VAL A 321 -9.30 10.01 16.56
C VAL A 321 -10.25 10.89 15.75
N THR A 322 -11.52 10.88 16.15
CA THR A 322 -12.61 11.56 15.41
C THR A 322 -13.22 12.71 16.20
N THR A 323 -12.43 13.40 17.04
CA THR A 323 -12.90 14.65 17.65
C THR A 323 -13.15 15.67 16.54
N LYS A 324 -14.17 16.53 16.71
CA LYS A 324 -14.51 17.55 15.69
C LYS A 324 -13.30 18.38 15.28
N GLU A 325 -12.50 18.79 16.26
CA GLU A 325 -11.24 19.50 16.06
C GLU A 325 -10.25 18.70 15.20
N ASN A 326 -10.03 17.41 15.48
CA ASN A 326 -9.09 16.60 14.71
C ASN A 326 -9.53 16.41 13.25
N LEU A 327 -10.83 16.22 13.02
CA LEU A 327 -11.37 16.08 11.66
C LEU A 327 -11.18 17.36 10.85
N GLN A 328 -11.40 18.52 11.46
CA GLN A 328 -11.15 19.82 10.85
C GLN A 328 -9.66 20.03 10.58
N ASN A 329 -8.79 19.67 11.54
CA ASN A 329 -7.34 19.76 11.36
C ASN A 329 -6.84 18.88 10.20
N LEU A 330 -7.40 17.68 10.01
CA LEU A 330 -7.07 16.82 8.86
C LEU A 330 -7.48 17.46 7.53
N GLU A 331 -8.63 18.14 7.48
CA GLU A 331 -9.06 18.88 6.29
C GLU A 331 -8.10 20.05 5.99
N GLU A 332 -7.71 20.81 7.02
CA GLU A 332 -6.75 21.90 6.90
C GLU A 332 -5.36 21.41 6.47
N VAL A 333 -4.92 20.24 6.95
CA VAL A 333 -3.70 19.59 6.44
C VAL A 333 -3.82 19.30 4.94
N GLY A 334 -4.95 18.76 4.48
CA GLY A 334 -5.20 18.54 3.04
C GLY A 334 -5.13 19.84 2.22
N LYS A 335 -5.74 20.92 2.72
CA LYS A 335 -5.69 22.25 2.08
C LYS A 335 -4.28 22.83 2.06
N ALA A 336 -3.55 22.70 3.18
CA ALA A 336 -2.16 23.14 3.28
C ALA A 336 -1.24 22.34 2.34
N LEU A 337 -1.49 21.04 2.17
CA LEU A 337 -0.73 20.17 1.29
C LEU A 337 -0.81 20.62 -0.18
N LEU A 338 -1.94 21.16 -0.64
CA LEU A 338 -2.06 21.77 -1.97
C LEU A 338 -1.07 22.93 -2.17
N LYS A 339 -0.81 23.71 -1.12
CA LYS A 339 0.09 24.86 -1.17
C LYS A 339 1.55 24.50 -0.94
N LYS A 340 1.86 23.31 -0.42
CA LYS A 340 3.23 22.83 -0.23
C LYS A 340 3.93 22.62 -1.59
N PRO A 341 5.26 22.79 -1.65
CA PRO A 341 6.04 22.46 -2.84
C PRO A 341 5.85 21.00 -3.26
N MET A 342 5.72 20.76 -4.56
CA MET A 342 5.78 19.41 -5.10
C MET A 342 7.09 18.76 -4.68
N SER A 343 7.00 17.62 -4.02
CA SER A 343 8.15 16.95 -3.41
C SER A 343 8.25 15.51 -3.86
N ARG A 344 9.46 14.97 -3.82
CA ARG A 344 9.80 13.59 -4.18
C ARG A 344 10.51 12.94 -3.01
N VAL A 345 10.28 11.65 -2.77
CA VAL A 345 11.04 10.91 -1.76
C VAL A 345 12.50 10.85 -2.21
N ASN A 346 13.39 11.36 -1.37
CA ASN A 346 14.81 11.08 -1.51
C ASN A 346 15.07 9.71 -0.88
N PHE A 347 15.30 8.67 -1.68
CA PHE A 347 15.52 7.30 -1.17
C PHE A 347 16.73 7.16 -0.24
N ALA A 348 17.67 8.11 -0.28
CA ALA A 348 18.84 8.14 0.61
C ALA A 348 18.45 8.51 2.04
N THR A 349 17.64 9.58 2.16
CA THR A 349 17.25 10.15 3.46
C THR A 349 15.91 9.59 3.94
N GLY A 350 15.08 9.17 2.99
CA GLY A 350 13.68 8.79 3.13
C GLY A 350 12.78 9.99 3.46
N LEU A 351 13.23 11.20 3.15
CA LEU A 351 12.45 12.42 3.37
C LEU A 351 11.96 12.95 2.02
N TYR A 352 10.79 13.60 2.03
CA TYR A 352 10.31 14.35 0.88
C TYR A 352 11.15 15.62 0.69
N GLU A 353 11.75 15.75 -0.48
CA GLU A 353 12.52 16.92 -0.88
C GLU A 353 11.80 17.65 -2.03
N PRO A 354 11.71 18.99 -2.00
CA PRO A 354 11.10 19.75 -3.07
C PRO A 354 11.75 19.48 -4.43
N VAL A 355 10.93 19.22 -5.45
CA VAL A 355 11.38 19.08 -6.83
C VAL A 355 11.74 20.46 -7.38
N LYS A 356 12.98 20.62 -7.84
CA LYS A 356 13.45 21.89 -8.43
C LYS A 356 12.53 22.29 -9.60
N ASN A 357 11.99 23.51 -9.56
CA ASN A 357 11.01 24.04 -10.52
C ASN A 357 9.70 23.22 -10.64
N GLY A 358 9.37 22.38 -9.65
CA GLY A 358 8.14 21.59 -9.63
C GLY A 358 6.87 22.39 -9.34
N GLY A 359 7.01 23.59 -8.76
CA GLY A 359 5.88 24.39 -8.30
C GLY A 359 5.22 23.83 -7.05
N THR A 360 3.98 24.22 -6.78
CA THR A 360 3.15 23.68 -5.70
C THR A 360 2.44 22.39 -6.12
N ASN A 361 1.96 21.62 -5.13
CA ASN A 361 1.10 20.46 -5.42
C ASN A 361 -0.17 20.86 -6.18
N GLU A 362 -0.75 22.03 -5.89
CA GLU A 362 -1.89 22.58 -6.63
C GLU A 362 -1.57 22.77 -8.12
N GLU A 363 -0.45 23.41 -8.44
CA GLU A 363 -0.01 23.61 -9.82
C GLU A 363 0.28 22.28 -10.52
N ALA A 364 0.86 21.31 -9.81
CA ALA A 364 1.08 19.97 -10.32
C ALA A 364 -0.25 19.25 -10.63
N LEU A 365 -1.24 19.36 -9.75
CA LEU A 365 -2.58 18.79 -9.95
C LEU A 365 -3.33 19.46 -11.10
N LYS A 366 -3.20 20.78 -11.30
CA LYS A 366 -3.76 21.47 -12.48
C LYS A 366 -3.15 20.94 -13.79
N ARG A 367 -1.83 20.75 -13.82
CA ARG A 367 -1.15 20.11 -14.97
C ARG A 367 -1.62 18.68 -15.18
N PHE A 368 -1.78 17.91 -14.10
CA PHE A 368 -2.28 16.55 -14.15
C PHE A 368 -3.72 16.48 -14.69
N ALA A 369 -4.62 17.35 -14.22
CA ALA A 369 -6.00 17.46 -14.69
C ALA A 369 -6.06 17.76 -16.20
N LYS A 370 -5.17 18.65 -16.68
CA LYS A 370 -5.05 18.95 -18.11
C LYS A 370 -4.64 17.71 -18.92
N LEU A 371 -3.64 16.96 -18.46
CA LEU A 371 -3.21 15.72 -19.13
C LEU A 371 -4.34 14.69 -19.20
N LEU A 372 -5.10 14.51 -18.12
CA LEU A 372 -6.27 13.63 -18.08
C LEU A 372 -7.36 14.08 -19.08
N SER A 373 -7.68 15.37 -19.11
CA SER A 373 -8.67 15.94 -20.03
C SER A 373 -8.26 15.76 -21.49
N GLU A 374 -7.01 16.07 -21.83
CA GLU A 374 -6.47 15.90 -23.18
C GLU A 374 -6.49 14.44 -23.61
N GLU A 375 -6.09 13.52 -22.73
CA GLU A 375 -6.13 12.08 -23.00
C GLU A 375 -7.56 11.59 -23.25
N ARG A 376 -8.52 11.98 -22.40
CA ARG A 376 -9.93 11.62 -22.59
C ARG A 376 -10.50 12.13 -23.92
N LYS A 377 -10.22 13.39 -24.26
CA LYS A 377 -10.62 14.01 -25.55
C LYS A 377 -10.00 13.26 -26.73
N ARG A 378 -8.71 12.93 -26.66
CA ARG A 378 -7.97 12.17 -27.67
C ARG A 378 -8.59 10.79 -27.91
N ARG A 379 -8.88 10.04 -26.84
CA ARG A 379 -9.50 8.72 -26.93
C ARG A 379 -10.90 8.79 -27.56
N THR A 380 -11.70 9.79 -27.16
CA THR A 380 -13.05 9.99 -27.71
C THR A 380 -13.01 10.28 -29.21
N ALA A 381 -12.10 11.16 -29.66
CA ALA A 381 -11.94 11.49 -31.07
C ALA A 381 -11.48 10.28 -31.92
N ARG A 382 -10.48 9.52 -31.43
CA ARG A 382 -9.94 8.34 -32.12
C ARG A 382 -10.94 7.17 -32.15
N HIS A 383 -11.77 7.02 -31.13
CA HIS A 383 -12.85 6.02 -31.14
C HIS A 383 -13.91 6.33 -32.21
N GLN A 384 -14.21 7.61 -32.44
CA GLN A 384 -15.16 8.06 -33.47
C GLN A 384 -14.62 7.98 -34.91
N THR A 385 -13.30 7.81 -35.08
CA THR A 385 -12.63 7.71 -36.40
C THR A 385 -11.65 6.52 -36.44
N PRO A 386 -12.14 5.28 -36.69
CA PRO A 386 -11.32 4.07 -36.58
C PRO A 386 -10.11 3.94 -37.53
N ASN A 387 -9.97 4.85 -38.51
CA ASN A 387 -9.09 4.68 -39.68
C ASN A 387 -7.72 5.40 -39.61
N LEU A 388 -7.08 5.43 -38.45
CA LEU A 388 -5.66 5.81 -38.36
C LEU A 388 -4.89 4.71 -37.63
N SER A 389 -4.47 3.71 -38.40
CA SER A 389 -3.48 2.74 -37.99
C SER A 389 -2.17 3.46 -37.68
N ARG A 390 -1.83 3.55 -36.39
CA ARG A 390 -0.46 3.86 -35.99
C ARG A 390 0.37 2.62 -36.33
N THR A 391 1.19 2.71 -37.36
CA THR A 391 2.27 1.76 -37.62
C THR A 391 3.23 1.83 -36.44
N SER A 392 3.17 0.83 -35.54
CA SER A 392 4.25 0.61 -34.59
C SER A 392 5.45 0.11 -35.40
N THR A 393 6.49 0.92 -35.44
CA THR A 393 7.82 0.49 -35.84
C THR A 393 8.27 -0.59 -34.85
N GLY A 394 8.30 -1.83 -35.33
CA GLY A 394 8.85 -2.96 -34.58
C GLY A 394 10.31 -2.70 -34.17
N GLY A 395 10.63 -3.13 -32.95
CA GLY A 395 11.98 -3.11 -32.41
C GLY A 395 12.13 -4.24 -31.41
N LEU A 396 12.79 -5.32 -31.83
CA LEU A 396 13.27 -6.40 -30.99
C LEU A 396 14.00 -5.85 -29.76
N VAL A 397 13.65 -6.28 -28.55
CA VAL A 397 14.62 -6.74 -27.53
C VAL A 397 13.96 -7.82 -26.64
N THR A 398 13.67 -8.98 -27.24
CA THR A 398 13.63 -10.26 -26.52
C THR A 398 15.03 -10.87 -26.58
N THR A 399 16.05 -10.19 -26.05
CA THR A 399 17.41 -10.76 -25.85
C THR A 399 18.21 -9.83 -24.93
N MET A 400 18.06 -9.93 -23.60
CA MET A 400 19.10 -9.46 -22.65
C MET A 400 18.86 -9.91 -21.20
N LEU A 401 18.36 -11.15 -21.04
CA LEU A 401 18.50 -11.89 -19.79
C LEU A 401 19.23 -13.19 -20.15
N THR A 402 20.36 -13.42 -19.49
CA THR A 402 21.30 -14.54 -19.65
C THR A 402 22.41 -14.35 -20.71
N THR A 403 23.50 -13.67 -20.32
CA THR A 403 24.85 -14.09 -20.75
C THR A 403 25.93 -13.65 -19.74
N PRO A 404 26.87 -14.53 -19.39
CA PRO A 404 27.95 -14.29 -18.43
C PRO A 404 29.26 -13.82 -19.08
N ASN A 405 30.28 -13.49 -18.25
CA ASN A 405 31.64 -13.21 -18.73
C ASN A 405 32.44 -14.50 -19.04
N GLU A 406 33.62 -14.36 -19.66
CA GLU A 406 34.42 -15.46 -20.23
C GLU A 406 34.84 -16.56 -19.23
N ASP A 407 34.72 -16.34 -17.91
CA ASP A 407 35.00 -17.35 -16.87
C ASP A 407 33.79 -17.73 -15.98
N ASN A 408 32.63 -17.07 -16.16
CA ASN A 408 31.32 -17.50 -15.68
C ASN A 408 31.22 -18.06 -14.22
N ARG A 409 31.80 -17.40 -13.20
CA ARG A 409 31.79 -17.88 -11.80
C ARG A 409 31.36 -16.82 -10.76
N PRO A 410 30.40 -17.13 -9.86
CA PRO A 410 30.15 -16.39 -8.61
C PRO A 410 31.17 -16.73 -7.51
N LEU A 411 31.38 -15.81 -6.56
CA LEU A 411 32.33 -15.92 -5.44
C LEU A 411 31.89 -16.85 -4.28
N PHE A 412 30.75 -17.54 -4.41
CA PHE A 412 30.33 -18.65 -3.55
C PHE A 412 29.57 -19.67 -4.41
N THR A 413 29.85 -20.96 -4.23
CA THR A 413 29.07 -22.03 -4.85
C THR A 413 27.75 -22.23 -4.09
N ALA A 414 26.70 -22.73 -4.75
CA ALA A 414 25.44 -23.05 -4.07
C ALA A 414 25.63 -24.10 -2.95
N ASP A 415 26.69 -24.90 -3.03
CA ASP A 415 27.09 -25.86 -2.01
C ASP A 415 27.66 -25.16 -0.76
N ASP A 416 28.44 -24.08 -0.91
CA ASP A 416 28.95 -23.27 0.21
C ASP A 416 27.82 -22.59 1.01
N ILE A 417 26.75 -22.15 0.34
CA ILE A 417 25.57 -21.53 0.99
C ILE A 417 24.77 -22.57 1.77
N LYS A 418 24.64 -23.79 1.23
CA LYS A 418 23.98 -24.90 1.89
C LYS A 418 24.77 -25.34 3.13
N ASP A 419 26.08 -25.50 3.01
CA ASP A 419 26.95 -25.89 4.12
C ASP A 419 27.03 -24.78 5.18
N PHE A 420 27.07 -23.51 4.77
CA PHE A 420 26.92 -22.36 5.66
C PHE A 420 25.61 -22.43 6.45
N HIS A 421 24.46 -22.65 5.79
CA HIS A 421 23.18 -22.77 6.48
C HIS A 421 23.14 -24.00 7.41
N LEU A 422 23.64 -25.16 6.98
CA LEU A 422 23.61 -26.39 7.78
C LEU A 422 24.52 -26.31 9.01
N ASN A 423 25.70 -25.69 8.89
CA ASN A 423 26.67 -25.56 9.97
C ASN A 423 26.36 -24.40 10.92
N SER A 424 25.88 -23.26 10.38
CA SER A 424 25.62 -22.06 11.16
C SER A 424 24.22 -22.00 11.78
N CYS A 425 23.18 -22.57 11.16
CA CYS A 425 21.80 -22.49 11.72
C CYS A 425 21.66 -23.12 13.12
N PRO A 426 22.30 -24.27 13.45
CA PRO A 426 22.24 -24.82 14.81
C PRO A 426 22.88 -23.91 15.87
N GLU A 427 23.92 -23.15 15.50
CA GLU A 427 24.56 -22.17 16.38
C GLU A 427 23.78 -20.86 16.47
N ILE A 428 23.19 -20.40 15.37
CA ILE A 428 22.36 -19.18 15.31
C ILE A 428 21.01 -19.39 16.03
N PHE A 429 20.44 -20.59 15.94
CA PHE A 429 19.14 -20.97 16.53
C PHE A 429 19.27 -22.21 17.44
N PRO A 430 19.96 -22.10 18.60
CA PRO A 430 20.21 -23.25 19.45
C PRO A 430 18.89 -23.85 19.99
N GLN A 431 18.67 -25.13 19.73
CA GLN A 431 17.50 -25.85 20.25
C GLN A 431 17.69 -26.21 21.72
N GLN A 432 16.90 -25.59 22.61
CA GLN A 432 16.85 -26.03 24.01
C GLN A 432 16.03 -27.31 24.14
N ARG A 433 16.68 -28.42 24.52
CA ARG A 433 16.02 -29.69 24.87
C ARG A 433 15.76 -29.74 26.39
N GLY A 434 14.52 -30.07 26.78
CA GLY A 434 14.13 -30.29 28.19
C GLY A 434 12.63 -30.13 28.44
N THR A 435 12.12 -30.79 29.48
CA THR A 435 10.68 -30.93 29.83
C THR A 435 9.99 -29.60 30.17
N PHE A 436 10.75 -28.53 30.47
CA PHE A 436 10.25 -27.18 30.75
C PHE A 436 10.64 -26.14 29.69
N ALA A 437 11.19 -26.57 28.55
CA ALA A 437 11.68 -25.67 27.50
C ALA A 437 10.57 -24.81 26.88
N SER A 438 9.35 -25.35 26.72
CA SER A 438 8.20 -24.61 26.17
C SER A 438 7.79 -23.43 27.06
N ILE A 439 7.71 -23.64 28.38
CA ILE A 439 7.31 -22.60 29.35
C ILE A 439 8.37 -21.50 29.44
N ARG A 440 9.66 -21.87 29.50
CA ARG A 440 10.76 -20.88 29.46
C ARG A 440 10.80 -20.11 28.13
N LYS A 441 10.46 -20.75 27.01
CA LYS A 441 10.42 -20.14 25.67
C LYS A 441 9.33 -19.05 25.58
N THR A 442 8.15 -19.32 26.13
CA THR A 442 7.05 -18.34 26.20
C THR A 442 7.38 -17.17 27.11
N ILE A 443 7.93 -17.43 28.31
CA ILE A 443 8.31 -16.37 29.27
C ILE A 443 9.44 -15.49 28.73
N LYS A 444 10.42 -16.07 28.03
CA LYS A 444 11.55 -15.33 27.46
C LYS A 444 11.14 -14.50 26.24
N ALA A 445 10.27 -15.03 25.37
CA ALA A 445 9.71 -14.28 24.24
C ALA A 445 8.84 -13.09 24.69
N LEU A 446 8.22 -13.15 25.87
CA LEU A 446 7.45 -12.05 26.44
C LEU A 446 8.33 -10.91 26.99
N SER A 447 9.56 -11.21 27.42
CA SER A 447 10.44 -10.29 28.15
C SER A 447 11.61 -9.73 27.33
N GLY A 448 11.88 -10.27 26.13
CA GLY A 448 12.91 -9.79 25.22
C GLY A 448 12.96 -10.59 23.91
N PRO A 449 13.88 -10.27 22.98
CA PRO A 449 14.02 -10.99 21.72
C PRO A 449 14.39 -12.46 21.96
N LYS A 450 13.82 -13.35 21.14
CA LYS A 450 13.97 -14.81 21.28
C LYS A 450 15.42 -15.30 21.18
N TYR A 451 16.23 -14.59 20.40
CA TYR A 451 17.67 -14.86 20.21
C TYR A 451 18.46 -13.56 20.38
N SER A 452 19.71 -13.65 20.85
CA SER A 452 20.55 -12.48 21.15
C SER A 452 21.19 -11.83 19.91
N GLY A 453 21.13 -12.49 18.75
CA GLY A 453 21.74 -12.05 17.49
C GLY A 453 23.28 -12.07 17.46
N ARG A 454 23.97 -12.26 18.60
CA ARG A 454 25.44 -12.13 18.69
C ARG A 454 26.20 -13.11 17.79
N GLN A 455 25.77 -14.37 17.72
CA GLN A 455 26.41 -15.38 16.87
C GLN A 455 26.19 -15.07 15.38
N LEU A 456 24.97 -14.72 14.98
CA LEU A 456 24.69 -14.28 13.61
C LEU A 456 25.53 -13.06 13.22
N CYS A 457 25.63 -12.05 14.09
CA CYS A 457 26.47 -10.89 13.86
C CYS A 457 27.95 -11.24 13.73
N GLY A 458 28.45 -12.20 14.53
CA GLY A 458 29.83 -12.70 14.45
C GLY A 458 30.09 -13.38 13.10
N ILE A 459 29.25 -14.34 12.74
CA ILE A 459 29.34 -15.12 11.51
C ILE A 459 29.25 -14.22 10.27
N ILE A 460 28.30 -13.28 10.24
CA ILE A 460 28.16 -12.35 9.10
C ILE A 460 29.38 -11.43 8.99
N LYS A 461 29.90 -10.90 10.10
CA LYS A 461 31.10 -10.04 10.09
C LYS A 461 32.38 -10.78 9.72
N GLU A 462 32.50 -12.04 10.10
CA GLU A 462 33.64 -12.89 9.74
C GLU A 462 33.65 -13.21 8.24
N ASN A 463 32.48 -13.55 7.67
CA ASN A 463 32.38 -13.93 6.25
C ASN A 463 32.36 -12.74 5.28
N LEU A 464 31.68 -11.65 5.63
CA LEU A 464 31.59 -10.47 4.75
C LEU A 464 32.68 -9.43 5.03
N GLY A 465 33.37 -9.52 6.17
CA GLY A 465 34.51 -8.67 6.53
C GLY A 465 34.22 -7.18 6.36
N GLN A 466 35.09 -6.48 5.62
CA GLN A 466 34.96 -5.06 5.29
C GLN A 466 34.37 -4.83 3.89
N ALA A 467 33.70 -5.83 3.30
CA ALA A 467 33.09 -5.70 1.99
C ALA A 467 32.00 -4.62 2.03
N ARG A 468 32.04 -3.71 1.06
CA ARG A 468 31.14 -2.56 0.94
C ARG A 468 30.25 -2.71 -0.27
N LEU A 469 29.06 -2.13 -0.20
CA LEU A 469 28.05 -2.19 -1.25
C LEU A 469 28.59 -1.74 -2.61
N ARG A 470 29.43 -0.70 -2.65
CA ARG A 470 30.07 -0.22 -3.89
C ARG A 470 31.03 -1.20 -4.56
N HIS A 471 31.54 -2.20 -3.84
CA HIS A 471 32.52 -3.16 -4.35
C HIS A 471 31.87 -4.47 -4.84
N THR A 472 30.54 -4.50 -4.93
CA THR A 472 29.81 -5.68 -5.41
C THR A 472 29.95 -5.84 -6.92
N LEU A 473 30.14 -7.07 -7.39
CA LEU A 473 30.35 -7.38 -8.81
C LEU A 473 29.08 -7.27 -9.66
N MET A 474 27.92 -7.27 -9.02
CA MET A 474 26.61 -7.17 -9.65
C MET A 474 25.80 -6.04 -9.01
N ASN A 475 24.86 -5.45 -9.76
CA ASN A 475 23.97 -4.45 -9.19
C ASN A 475 23.02 -5.11 -8.19
N ILE A 476 23.26 -4.87 -6.91
CA ILE A 476 22.43 -5.37 -5.80
C ILE A 476 21.47 -4.27 -5.36
N VAL A 477 20.25 -4.66 -5.00
CA VAL A 477 19.23 -3.85 -4.33
C VAL A 477 18.78 -4.61 -3.09
N ILE A 478 19.05 -4.06 -1.91
CA ILE A 478 18.63 -4.64 -0.62
C ILE A 478 17.74 -3.63 0.10
N PRO A 479 16.42 -3.89 0.19
CA PRO A 479 15.54 -3.09 1.02
C PRO A 479 15.73 -3.48 2.50
N ILE A 480 15.92 -2.48 3.35
CA ILE A 480 15.99 -2.64 4.81
C ILE A 480 14.97 -1.70 5.43
N PHE A 481 14.27 -2.09 6.49
CA PHE A 481 13.40 -1.17 7.20
C PHE A 481 14.14 -0.41 8.31
N ASP A 482 14.23 0.91 8.19
CA ASP A 482 14.75 1.79 9.24
C ASP A 482 13.64 2.05 10.26
N ILE A 483 13.71 1.37 11.40
CA ILE A 483 12.71 1.49 12.48
C ILE A 483 12.66 2.88 13.10
N LYS A 484 13.77 3.64 13.06
CA LYS A 484 13.82 4.99 13.62
C LYS A 484 12.98 5.94 12.76
N LYS A 485 13.09 5.78 11.44
CA LYS A 485 12.38 6.58 10.45
C LYS A 485 11.03 5.99 10.01
N LEU A 486 10.71 4.77 10.45
CA LEU A 486 9.55 3.98 10.03
C LEU A 486 9.44 3.81 8.50
N GLN A 487 10.54 3.56 7.78
CA GLN A 487 10.51 3.46 6.31
C GLN A 487 11.55 2.50 5.72
N PRO A 488 11.36 1.97 4.50
CA PRO A 488 12.37 1.19 3.81
C PRO A 488 13.51 2.10 3.31
N THR A 489 14.72 1.82 3.76
CA THR A 489 15.97 2.31 3.17
C THR A 489 16.42 1.33 2.09
N ILE A 490 16.58 1.81 0.86
CA ILE A 490 17.01 0.99 -0.26
C ILE A 490 18.52 1.14 -0.43
N PHE A 491 19.26 0.11 -0.04
CA PHE A 491 20.68 0.01 -0.36
C PHE A 491 20.82 -0.54 -1.77
N SER A 492 21.14 0.33 -2.74
CA SER A 492 21.41 -0.11 -4.11
C SER A 492 22.72 0.40 -4.66
N CYS A 493 23.33 -0.40 -5.53
CA CYS A 493 24.54 0.00 -6.26
C CYS A 493 24.30 1.23 -7.15
N TYR A 494 23.06 1.45 -7.60
CA TYR A 494 22.67 2.62 -8.37
C TYR A 494 22.64 3.89 -7.51
N GLU A 495 22.09 3.81 -6.30
CA GLU A 495 22.01 4.96 -5.39
C GLU A 495 23.38 5.31 -4.79
N VAL A 496 24.24 4.32 -4.52
CA VAL A 496 25.63 4.60 -4.09
C VAL A 496 26.44 5.33 -5.16
N LYS A 497 26.20 5.06 -6.45
CA LYS A 497 26.84 5.79 -7.55
C LYS A 497 26.40 7.26 -7.60
N LYS A 498 25.15 7.55 -7.27
CA LYS A 498 24.61 8.93 -7.23
C LYS A 498 24.94 9.65 -5.92
N ASN A 499 24.98 8.94 -4.81
CA ASN A 499 25.28 9.46 -3.49
C ASN A 499 26.25 8.52 -2.74
N PRO A 500 27.56 8.78 -2.81
CA PRO A 500 28.58 7.94 -2.16
C PRO A 500 28.44 7.79 -0.64
N SER A 501 27.69 8.68 0.02
CA SER A 501 27.42 8.57 1.47
C SER A 501 26.53 7.37 1.86
N LEU A 502 25.82 6.79 0.89
CA LEU A 502 25.03 5.57 1.07
C LEU A 502 25.84 4.27 1.04
N ASP A 503 27.15 4.37 0.83
CA ASP A 503 28.03 3.21 0.83
C ASP A 503 28.21 2.66 2.26
N ALA A 504 27.64 1.50 2.51
CA ALA A 504 27.68 0.81 3.79
C ALA A 504 28.34 -0.57 3.69
N LEU A 505 28.75 -1.11 4.84
CA LEU A 505 29.27 -2.47 4.94
C LEU A 505 28.16 -3.47 4.64
N LEU A 506 28.43 -4.45 3.77
CA LEU A 506 27.50 -5.53 3.46
C LEU A 506 27.16 -6.33 4.73
N SER A 507 28.10 -6.47 5.67
CA SER A 507 27.83 -7.09 6.97
C SER A 507 26.73 -6.38 7.75
N ASP A 508 26.73 -5.05 7.78
CA ASP A 508 25.77 -4.26 8.54
C ASP A 508 24.40 -4.26 7.86
N ILE A 509 24.39 -4.22 6.52
CA ILE A 509 23.20 -4.39 5.69
C ILE A 509 22.55 -5.76 5.96
N CYS A 510 23.31 -6.85 5.88
CA CYS A 510 22.81 -8.22 6.08
C CYS A 510 22.33 -8.50 7.52
N ILE A 511 23.05 -7.98 8.53
CA ILE A 511 22.62 -8.08 9.94
C ILE A 511 21.27 -7.36 10.13
N SER A 512 21.12 -6.17 9.55
CA SER A 512 19.90 -5.38 9.65
C SER A 512 18.71 -6.05 8.97
N THR A 513 18.90 -6.69 7.81
CA THR A 513 17.85 -7.49 7.16
C THR A 513 17.42 -8.73 7.94
N SER A 514 18.29 -9.25 8.81
CA SER A 514 18.03 -10.49 9.56
C SER A 514 17.33 -10.25 10.91
N ALA A 515 17.13 -8.99 11.30
CA ALA A 515 16.49 -8.61 12.55
C ALA A 515 14.95 -8.70 12.45
N ALA A 516 14.41 -9.93 12.39
CA ALA A 516 12.97 -10.15 12.34
C ALA A 516 12.28 -9.93 13.70
N PRO A 517 11.03 -9.41 13.72
CA PRO A 517 10.21 -9.35 14.94
C PRO A 517 10.00 -10.72 15.57
N THR A 518 9.85 -10.79 16.89
CA THR A 518 9.58 -12.06 17.59
C THR A 518 8.11 -12.44 17.46
N PHE A 519 7.80 -13.48 16.69
CA PHE A 519 6.44 -14.04 16.57
C PHE A 519 6.18 -15.19 17.56
N PRO A 520 4.94 -15.37 18.07
CA PRO A 520 4.53 -16.61 18.70
C PRO A 520 4.45 -17.72 17.64
N LEU A 521 4.94 -18.92 17.98
CA LEU A 521 4.69 -20.15 17.21
C LEU A 521 3.47 -20.85 17.80
#